data_AF-A0A936LH89-F1
#
_entry.id   AF-A0A936LH89-F1
#
_cell.length_a   1.000
_cell.length_b   1.000
_cell.length_c   1.000
_cell.angle_alpha   90.00
_cell.angle_beta   90.00
_cell.angle_gamma   90.00
#
_symmetry.space_group_name_H-M   'P 1'
#
loop_
_entity.id
_entity.type
_entity.pdbx_description
1 polymer ?
#
loop_
_entity_poly.entity_id
_entity_poly.type
_entity_poly.pdbx_seq_one_letter_code
_entity_poly.pdbx_strand_id
1 'polypeptide(L)'
;MLAIVLTPLLLLLSVFPAGANAADAERLPVFDLHFAVITKNADAHGVATLAQLKREVDILNTYFVTEDRKPLVTFRFKSAAFYDETRQSRCELVGLGDADVPYDSTRLAELFNACDDPKVRDPQAINIYVYDSHDARGGRADTTGHGKRNSNRPFILLDWERLDHRDQSPEEHEMGHAFGLGHECAPGAKRGTSTNIMASAECGRGSAGRRDIGFSPAQARTILDYARKIQERLRRE
;
A
#
# COMPACT_ATOMS: atom_id res chain seq x y z
N MET A 1 -26.46 31.21 -79.18
CA MET A 1 -26.54 31.36 -77.71
C MET A 1 -26.13 30.04 -77.07
N LEU A 2 -25.32 30.15 -76.02
CA LEU A 2 -24.51 29.12 -75.36
C LEU A 2 -25.31 27.89 -74.90
N ALA A 3 -24.82 26.69 -75.23
CA ALA A 3 -25.20 25.45 -74.56
C ALA A 3 -24.17 25.14 -73.47
N ILE A 4 -24.59 25.22 -72.21
CA ILE A 4 -23.78 24.88 -71.03
C ILE A 4 -24.02 23.40 -70.72
N VAL A 5 -22.99 22.58 -70.92
CA VAL A 5 -22.97 21.16 -70.51
C VAL A 5 -22.56 21.10 -69.04
N LEU A 6 -23.50 20.76 -68.15
CA LEU A 6 -23.23 20.47 -66.75
C LEU A 6 -22.51 19.12 -66.63
N THR A 7 -21.29 19.13 -66.14
CA THR A 7 -20.57 17.92 -65.71
C THR A 7 -20.89 17.65 -64.23
N PRO A 8 -21.25 16.43 -63.80
CA PRO A 8 -21.46 16.15 -62.39
C PRO A 8 -20.11 15.94 -61.70
N LEU A 9 -19.87 16.74 -60.66
CA LEU A 9 -18.74 16.65 -59.76
C LEU A 9 -18.85 15.35 -58.93
N LEU A 10 -18.02 14.37 -59.26
CA LEU A 10 -17.89 13.13 -58.48
C LEU A 10 -17.15 13.46 -57.16
N LEU A 11 -17.88 13.50 -56.05
CA LEU A 11 -17.30 13.65 -54.72
C LEU A 11 -16.76 12.28 -54.28
N LEU A 12 -15.45 12.07 -54.39
CA LEU A 12 -14.77 10.91 -53.80
C LEU A 12 -14.75 11.10 -52.27
N LEU A 13 -15.67 10.40 -51.58
CA LEU A 13 -15.63 10.19 -50.15
C LEU A 13 -14.41 9.33 -49.81
N SER A 14 -13.33 9.97 -49.36
CA SER A 14 -12.20 9.30 -48.72
C SER A 14 -12.66 8.73 -47.39
N VAL A 15 -13.04 7.46 -47.38
CA VAL A 15 -13.18 6.68 -46.14
C VAL A 15 -11.77 6.44 -45.61
N PHE A 16 -11.39 7.17 -44.56
CA PHE A 16 -10.23 6.80 -43.75
C PHE A 16 -10.63 5.64 -42.83
N PRO A 17 -10.01 4.45 -42.93
CA PRO A 17 -10.02 3.52 -41.83
C PRO A 17 -8.86 3.87 -40.87
N ALA A 18 -9.05 3.51 -39.60
CA ALA A 18 -8.05 3.48 -38.54
C ALA A 18 -7.67 4.82 -37.88
N GLY A 19 -8.44 5.16 -36.85
CA GLY A 19 -7.86 5.50 -35.55
C GLY A 19 -8.35 4.45 -34.57
N ALA A 20 -7.42 3.71 -33.97
CA ALA A 20 -7.70 2.67 -33.00
C ALA A 20 -8.64 3.16 -31.90
N ASN A 21 -9.37 2.22 -31.30
CA ASN A 21 -10.09 2.38 -30.04
C ASN A 21 -9.40 3.43 -29.16
N ALA A 22 -10.19 4.31 -28.54
CA ALA A 22 -9.85 4.91 -27.27
C ALA A 22 -9.59 3.74 -26.30
N ALA A 23 -8.40 3.18 -26.40
CA ALA A 23 -7.93 1.99 -25.74
C ALA A 23 -7.83 2.37 -24.28
N ASP A 24 -8.59 1.63 -23.46
CA ASP A 24 -8.55 1.61 -22.01
C ASP A 24 -8.19 2.95 -21.36
N ALA A 25 -9.21 3.67 -20.89
CA ALA A 25 -8.99 4.45 -19.68
C ALA A 25 -8.36 3.47 -18.67
N GLU A 26 -7.05 3.59 -18.47
CA GLU A 26 -6.21 2.57 -17.83
C GLU A 26 -6.81 2.30 -16.45
N ARG A 27 -7.53 1.19 -16.32
CA ARG A 27 -8.16 0.84 -15.05
C ARG A 27 -7.03 0.63 -14.06
N LEU A 28 -7.05 1.41 -12.98
CA LEU A 28 -6.04 1.30 -11.94
C LEU A 28 -5.94 -0.15 -11.45
N PRO A 29 -4.72 -0.66 -11.20
CA PRO A 29 -4.54 -1.96 -10.58
C PRO A 29 -5.34 -2.07 -9.28
N VAL A 30 -6.13 -3.12 -9.13
CA VAL A 30 -6.90 -3.40 -7.91
C VAL A 30 -6.17 -4.46 -7.07
N PHE A 31 -6.07 -4.22 -5.76
CA PHE A 31 -5.50 -5.14 -4.78
C PHE A 31 -6.48 -5.40 -3.64
N ASP A 32 -6.65 -6.68 -3.34
CA ASP A 32 -7.36 -7.10 -2.14
C ASP A 32 -6.45 -6.97 -0.92
N LEU A 33 -7.02 -6.51 0.20
CA LEU A 33 -6.37 -6.40 1.50
C LEU A 33 -6.95 -7.42 2.47
N HIS A 34 -6.07 -8.22 3.07
CA HIS A 34 -6.38 -9.10 4.20
C HIS A 34 -5.73 -8.53 5.45
N PHE A 35 -6.53 -8.33 6.50
CA PHE A 35 -6.03 -7.85 7.78
C PHE A 35 -5.94 -8.98 8.81
N ALA A 36 -4.87 -9.02 9.58
CA ALA A 36 -4.73 -9.94 10.71
C ALA A 36 -4.26 -9.16 11.95
N VAL A 37 -5.08 -9.15 13.00
CA VAL A 37 -4.66 -8.62 14.31
C VAL A 37 -3.90 -9.71 15.03
N ILE A 38 -2.61 -9.48 15.31
CA ILE A 38 -1.70 -10.51 15.85
C ILE A 38 -1.17 -10.18 17.25
N THR A 39 -1.59 -9.06 17.84
CA THR A 39 -1.23 -8.66 19.21
C THR A 39 -2.29 -9.07 20.23
N LYS A 40 -1.86 -9.45 21.44
CA LYS A 40 -2.73 -9.71 22.60
C LYS A 40 -3.19 -8.45 23.33
N ASN A 41 -2.68 -7.28 22.96
CA ASN A 41 -3.00 -6.03 23.62
C ASN A 41 -4.50 -5.70 23.48
N ALA A 42 -5.18 -5.59 24.62
CA ALA A 42 -6.63 -5.34 24.65
C ALA A 42 -7.01 -3.94 24.13
N ASP A 43 -6.14 -2.94 24.29
CA ASP A 43 -6.37 -1.60 23.76
C ASP A 43 -6.30 -1.62 22.23
N ALA A 44 -5.35 -2.39 21.67
CA ALA A 44 -5.27 -2.63 20.24
C ALA A 44 -6.56 -3.28 19.70
N HIS A 45 -7.19 -4.20 20.45
CA HIS A 45 -8.47 -4.81 20.03
C HIS A 45 -9.63 -3.81 20.00
N GLY A 46 -9.62 -2.83 20.91
CA GLY A 46 -10.59 -1.74 20.93
C GLY A 46 -10.45 -0.75 19.77
N VAL A 47 -9.23 -0.58 19.25
CA VAL A 47 -8.95 0.30 18.09
C VAL A 47 -9.13 -0.46 16.77
N ALA A 48 -8.53 -1.63 16.63
CA ALA A 48 -8.50 -2.45 15.43
C ALA A 48 -9.82 -3.21 15.19
N THR A 49 -10.94 -2.50 15.22
CA THR A 49 -12.27 -3.05 14.93
C THR A 49 -12.46 -3.27 13.43
N LEU A 50 -13.43 -4.10 13.02
CA LEU A 50 -13.77 -4.27 11.60
C LEU A 50 -14.06 -2.94 10.88
N ALA A 51 -14.70 -2.00 11.58
CA ALA A 51 -14.99 -0.68 11.03
C ALA A 51 -13.68 0.11 10.79
N GLN A 52 -12.74 0.05 11.73
CA GLN A 52 -11.44 0.69 11.57
C GLN A 52 -10.64 0.06 10.44
N LEU A 53 -10.54 -1.27 10.35
CA LEU A 53 -9.80 -1.94 9.28
C LEU A 53 -10.36 -1.64 7.88
N LYS A 54 -11.68 -1.46 7.76
CA LYS A 54 -12.29 -0.96 6.52
C LYS A 54 -11.93 0.50 6.25
N ARG A 55 -11.89 1.35 7.29
CA ARG A 55 -11.43 2.74 7.17
C ARG A 55 -9.97 2.82 6.71
N GLU A 56 -9.11 1.90 7.13
CA GLU A 56 -7.72 1.85 6.63
C GLU A 56 -7.65 1.64 5.11
N VAL A 57 -8.59 0.88 4.54
CA VAL A 57 -8.71 0.76 3.07
C VAL A 57 -9.10 2.09 2.44
N ASP A 58 -10.03 2.83 3.06
CA ASP A 58 -10.45 4.15 2.58
C ASP A 58 -9.32 5.19 2.69
N ILE A 59 -8.53 5.14 3.77
CA ILE A 59 -7.33 5.96 3.99
C ILE A 59 -6.33 5.71 2.86
N LEU A 60 -5.98 4.45 2.61
CA LEU A 60 -5.07 4.09 1.53
C LEU A 60 -5.59 4.56 0.17
N ASN A 61 -6.89 4.37 -0.12
CA ASN A 61 -7.47 4.86 -1.38
C ASN A 61 -7.50 6.40 -1.49
N THR A 62 -7.49 7.12 -0.36
CA THR A 62 -7.48 8.59 -0.32
C THR A 62 -6.07 9.16 -0.49
N TYR A 63 -5.07 8.51 0.10
CA TYR A 63 -3.72 9.07 0.26
C TYR A 63 -2.62 8.35 -0.54
N PHE A 64 -2.87 7.16 -1.09
CA PHE A 64 -1.93 6.46 -1.97
C PHE A 64 -1.93 7.04 -3.39
N VAL A 65 -1.52 8.30 -3.47
CA VAL A 65 -1.67 9.18 -4.62
C VAL A 65 -0.35 9.85 -4.99
N THR A 66 -0.27 10.32 -6.22
CA THR A 66 0.80 11.21 -6.69
C THR A 66 0.72 12.61 -6.05
N GLU A 67 1.75 13.43 -6.25
CA GLU A 67 1.79 14.83 -5.77
C GLU A 67 0.63 15.69 -6.29
N ASP A 68 0.08 15.39 -7.48
CA ASP A 68 -1.11 16.05 -8.04
C ASP A 68 -2.42 15.31 -7.69
N ARG A 69 -2.38 14.48 -6.64
CA ARG A 69 -3.51 13.73 -6.06
C ARG A 69 -4.17 12.73 -7.01
N LYS A 70 -3.47 12.29 -8.06
CA LYS A 70 -3.97 11.18 -8.90
C LYS A 70 -3.73 9.83 -8.19
N PRO A 71 -4.75 8.98 -8.05
CA PRO A 71 -4.61 7.64 -7.48
C PRO A 71 -3.73 6.75 -8.36
N LEU A 72 -2.93 5.89 -7.71
CA LEU A 72 -2.01 4.98 -8.38
C LEU A 72 -2.54 3.54 -8.50
N VAL A 73 -3.31 3.12 -7.50
CA VAL A 73 -3.94 1.79 -7.41
C VAL A 73 -5.28 1.93 -6.68
N THR A 74 -6.05 0.86 -6.63
CA THR A 74 -7.27 0.76 -5.81
C THR A 74 -7.14 -0.41 -4.85
N PHE A 75 -7.43 -0.16 -3.58
CA PHE A 75 -7.47 -1.19 -2.55
C PHE A 75 -8.91 -1.58 -2.24
N ARG A 76 -9.14 -2.88 -1.99
CA ARG A 76 -10.43 -3.42 -1.59
C ARG A 76 -10.27 -4.24 -0.33
N PHE A 77 -11.13 -4.01 0.65
CA PHE A 77 -11.22 -4.88 1.82
C PHE A 77 -11.69 -6.28 1.38
N LYS A 78 -10.89 -7.32 1.65
CA LYS A 78 -11.25 -8.72 1.37
C LYS A 78 -11.70 -9.44 2.63
N SER A 79 -10.89 -9.41 3.67
CA SER A 79 -11.17 -10.14 4.92
C SER A 79 -10.35 -9.59 6.08
N ALA A 80 -10.77 -9.94 7.30
CA ALA A 80 -10.02 -9.68 8.51
C ALA A 80 -10.12 -10.89 9.45
N ALA A 81 -9.07 -11.15 10.23
CA ALA A 81 -9.10 -12.04 11.38
C ALA A 81 -8.63 -11.28 12.63
N PHE A 82 -9.33 -11.47 13.74
CA PHE A 82 -9.01 -10.82 15.00
C PHE A 82 -8.18 -11.72 15.91
N TYR A 83 -7.62 -11.15 16.98
CA TYR A 83 -6.66 -11.87 17.82
C TYR A 83 -7.17 -13.21 18.36
N ASP A 84 -8.47 -13.30 18.69
CA ASP A 84 -9.06 -14.56 19.14
C ASP A 84 -9.02 -15.69 18.12
N GLU A 85 -8.95 -15.35 16.84
CA GLU A 85 -8.82 -16.28 15.73
C GLU A 85 -7.34 -16.53 15.39
N THR A 86 -6.53 -15.47 15.30
CA THR A 86 -5.11 -15.57 14.91
C THR A 86 -4.27 -16.25 15.99
N ARG A 87 -4.57 -16.06 17.28
CA ARG A 87 -3.86 -16.72 18.40
C ARG A 87 -4.01 -18.24 18.42
N GLN A 88 -4.97 -18.78 17.67
CA GLN A 88 -5.17 -20.23 17.52
C GLN A 88 -4.29 -20.82 16.42
N SER A 89 -3.69 -19.98 15.59
CA SER A 89 -2.81 -20.38 14.51
C SER A 89 -1.52 -21.01 15.03
N ARG A 90 -0.93 -21.90 14.21
CA ARG A 90 0.42 -22.41 14.42
C ARG A 90 1.48 -21.55 13.72
N CYS A 91 1.08 -20.53 12.96
CA CYS A 91 2.02 -19.63 12.32
C CYS A 91 2.83 -18.86 13.36
N GLU A 92 4.14 -19.12 13.42
CA GLU A 92 5.08 -18.39 14.28
C GLU A 92 5.05 -16.87 14.03
N LEU A 93 4.61 -16.43 12.84
CA LEU A 93 4.36 -15.03 12.51
C LEU A 93 3.47 -14.32 13.54
N VAL A 94 2.46 -15.00 14.08
CA VAL A 94 1.54 -14.42 15.09
C VAL A 94 2.30 -14.05 16.36
N GLY A 95 3.33 -14.81 16.72
CA GLY A 95 4.15 -14.54 17.90
C GLY A 95 4.95 -13.24 17.81
N LEU A 96 5.10 -12.66 16.62
CA LEU A 96 5.74 -11.36 16.44
C LEU A 96 4.86 -10.20 16.89
N GLY A 97 3.55 -10.42 17.07
CA GLY A 97 2.60 -9.36 17.35
C GLY A 97 2.83 -8.63 18.68
N ASP A 98 3.51 -9.28 19.63
CA ASP A 98 3.85 -8.76 20.96
C ASP A 98 5.34 -9.00 21.29
N ALA A 99 6.18 -9.28 20.28
CA ALA A 99 7.55 -9.71 20.52
C ALA A 99 8.43 -8.51 20.91
N ASP A 100 9.08 -8.63 22.07
CA ASP A 100 10.10 -7.67 22.53
C ASP A 100 11.47 -8.01 21.91
N VAL A 101 11.53 -8.01 20.58
CA VAL A 101 12.74 -8.26 19.82
C VAL A 101 12.92 -7.20 18.74
N PRO A 102 14.17 -6.81 18.41
CA PRO A 102 14.41 -5.87 17.32
C PRO A 102 13.80 -6.37 16.01
N TYR A 103 13.25 -5.45 15.22
CA TYR A 103 12.74 -5.75 13.89
C TYR A 103 13.79 -6.45 13.01
N ASP A 104 13.41 -7.60 12.45
CA ASP A 104 14.19 -8.35 11.48
C ASP A 104 13.35 -8.63 10.23
N SER A 105 13.62 -7.85 9.18
CA SER A 105 12.92 -7.94 7.90
C SER A 105 13.10 -9.28 7.16
N THR A 106 14.18 -10.01 7.45
CA THR A 106 14.46 -11.32 6.84
C THR A 106 13.66 -12.39 7.56
N ARG A 107 13.76 -12.45 8.89
CA ARG A 107 13.01 -13.40 9.71
C ARG A 107 11.50 -13.25 9.51
N LEU A 108 11.01 -12.02 9.46
CA LEU A 108 9.60 -11.74 9.19
C LEU A 108 9.13 -12.29 7.84
N ALA A 109 9.94 -12.14 6.79
CA ALA A 109 9.61 -12.68 5.47
C ALA A 109 9.64 -14.21 5.43
N GLU A 110 10.57 -14.84 6.15
CA GLU A 110 10.59 -16.30 6.32
C GLU A 110 9.31 -16.79 7.00
N LEU A 111 8.94 -16.16 8.12
CA LEU A 111 7.73 -16.49 8.88
C LEU A 111 6.46 -16.27 8.08
N PHE A 112 6.38 -15.17 7.32
CA PHE A 112 5.30 -14.93 6.37
C PHE A 112 5.21 -16.03 5.32
N ASN A 113 6.34 -16.38 4.69
CA ASN A 113 6.35 -17.38 3.62
C ASN A 113 6.06 -18.80 4.12
N ALA A 114 6.37 -19.10 5.40
CA ALA A 114 6.11 -20.39 6.03
C ALA A 114 4.68 -20.53 6.55
N CYS A 115 3.94 -19.43 6.72
CA CYS A 115 2.58 -19.47 7.23
C CYS A 115 1.58 -19.92 6.15
N ASP A 116 0.78 -20.94 6.45
CA ASP A 116 -0.25 -21.49 5.56
C ASP A 116 -1.68 -21.31 6.11
N ASP A 117 -1.82 -20.68 7.29
CA ASP A 117 -3.12 -20.41 7.89
C ASP A 117 -3.82 -19.24 7.18
N PRO A 118 -4.97 -19.46 6.51
CA PRO A 118 -5.67 -18.42 5.76
C PRO A 118 -6.28 -17.32 6.65
N LYS A 119 -6.33 -17.51 7.96
CA LYS A 119 -6.71 -16.46 8.91
C LYS A 119 -5.56 -15.49 9.19
N VAL A 120 -4.33 -15.89 8.94
CA VAL A 120 -3.13 -15.08 9.19
C VAL A 120 -2.51 -14.61 7.88
N ARG A 121 -2.56 -15.42 6.82
CA ARG A 121 -2.04 -15.07 5.51
C ARG A 121 -3.00 -15.48 4.39
N ASP A 122 -3.46 -14.50 3.64
CA ASP A 122 -4.16 -14.72 2.38
C ASP A 122 -3.15 -14.61 1.22
N PRO A 123 -2.87 -15.69 0.48
CA PRO A 123 -1.87 -15.70 -0.59
C PRO A 123 -2.28 -14.86 -1.82
N GLN A 124 -3.56 -14.47 -1.91
CA GLN A 124 -4.12 -13.71 -3.02
C GLN A 124 -4.43 -12.25 -2.63
N ALA A 125 -3.93 -11.79 -1.48
CA ALA A 125 -4.11 -10.42 -1.00
C ALA A 125 -2.77 -9.81 -0.55
N ILE A 126 -2.74 -8.49 -0.44
CA ILE A 126 -1.73 -7.82 0.36
C ILE A 126 -2.12 -8.01 1.83
N ASN A 127 -1.19 -8.52 2.63
CA ASN A 127 -1.45 -8.85 4.03
C ASN A 127 -1.03 -7.69 4.93
N ILE A 128 -1.94 -7.25 5.79
CA ILE A 128 -1.74 -6.16 6.73
C ILE A 128 -1.84 -6.71 8.15
N TYR A 129 -0.75 -6.64 8.89
CA TYR A 129 -0.69 -7.12 10.26
C TYR A 129 -0.80 -5.94 11.22
N VAL A 130 -1.81 -5.97 12.10
CA VAL A 130 -1.90 -5.04 13.22
C VAL A 130 -1.20 -5.66 14.41
N TYR A 131 -0.18 -4.98 14.92
CA TYR A 131 0.67 -5.44 16.02
C TYR A 131 0.91 -4.35 17.05
N ASP A 132 1.57 -4.70 18.15
CA ASP A 132 1.99 -3.80 19.21
C ASP A 132 3.51 -3.69 19.17
N SER A 133 4.02 -2.57 18.66
CA SER A 133 5.47 -2.36 18.58
C SER A 133 6.05 -2.02 19.95
N HIS A 134 7.07 -2.79 20.35
CA HIS A 134 7.83 -2.55 21.56
C HIS A 134 9.31 -2.35 21.20
N ASP A 135 9.94 -1.26 21.70
CA ASP A 135 11.39 -1.11 21.62
C ASP A 135 12.05 -1.67 22.90
N ALA A 136 12.74 -2.81 22.74
CA ALA A 136 13.55 -3.47 23.76
C ALA A 136 14.66 -2.58 24.36
N ARG A 137 15.01 -1.45 23.74
CA ARG A 137 16.15 -0.59 24.15
C ARG A 137 15.77 0.65 24.95
N GLY A 138 14.49 0.94 25.19
CA GLY A 138 14.12 2.27 25.70
C GLY A 138 12.94 2.40 26.66
N GLY A 139 12.15 1.35 26.91
CA GLY A 139 10.94 1.48 27.75
C GLY A 139 9.94 2.52 27.23
N ARG A 140 9.97 2.80 25.92
CA ARG A 140 8.99 3.61 25.20
C ARG A 140 8.28 2.74 24.17
N ALA A 141 7.00 3.03 23.95
CA ALA A 141 6.27 2.56 22.77
C ALA A 141 7.08 2.93 21.53
N ASP A 142 7.66 1.93 20.87
CA ASP A 142 7.98 2.11 19.47
C ASP A 142 6.63 2.18 18.76
N THR A 143 6.50 3.04 17.78
CA THR A 143 5.28 3.12 16.96
C THR A 143 5.66 2.99 15.50
N THR A 144 6.56 2.05 15.19
CA THR A 144 7.02 1.83 13.82
C THR A 144 6.03 0.99 13.03
N GLY A 145 5.90 1.32 11.75
CA GLY A 145 5.35 0.41 10.74
C GLY A 145 6.49 -0.23 9.96
N HIS A 146 6.17 -1.31 9.25
CA HIS A 146 7.13 -1.96 8.35
C HIS A 146 6.46 -2.55 7.12
N GLY A 147 6.80 -2.05 5.93
CA GLY A 147 6.39 -2.63 4.65
C GLY A 147 7.48 -3.47 3.99
N LYS A 148 7.08 -4.56 3.31
CA LYS A 148 8.00 -5.38 2.51
C LYS A 148 7.33 -5.92 1.27
N ARG A 149 7.97 -5.73 0.11
CA ARG A 149 7.53 -6.32 -1.17
C ARG A 149 7.58 -7.85 -1.21
N ASN A 150 8.52 -8.46 -0.47
CA ASN A 150 8.70 -9.91 -0.31
C ASN A 150 8.51 -10.73 -1.61
N SER A 151 9.39 -10.52 -2.59
CA SER A 151 9.32 -11.21 -3.89
C SER A 151 7.95 -11.09 -4.59
N ASN A 152 7.33 -9.91 -4.46
CA ASN A 152 6.01 -9.55 -4.98
C ASN A 152 4.82 -10.21 -4.28
N ARG A 153 5.01 -10.75 -3.06
CA ARG A 153 3.94 -11.09 -2.11
C ARG A 153 3.96 -10.08 -0.95
N PRO A 154 3.49 -8.85 -1.18
CA PRO A 154 3.67 -7.78 -0.22
C PRO A 154 2.94 -8.04 1.09
N PHE A 155 3.54 -7.55 2.17
CA PHE A 155 2.89 -7.40 3.46
C PHE A 155 3.35 -6.10 4.13
N ILE A 156 2.53 -5.61 5.06
CA ILE A 156 2.89 -4.50 5.93
C ILE A 156 2.55 -4.83 7.39
N LEU A 157 3.28 -4.25 8.33
CA LEU A 157 2.95 -4.20 9.76
C LEU A 157 2.59 -2.75 10.09
N LEU A 158 1.47 -2.58 10.78
CA LEU A 158 1.02 -1.29 11.30
C LEU A 158 0.83 -1.41 12.79
N ASP A 159 1.55 -0.59 13.53
CA ASP A 159 1.32 -0.46 14.96
C ASP A 159 -0.10 0.06 15.22
N TRP A 160 -0.77 -0.53 16.21
CA TRP A 160 -2.18 -0.23 16.48
C TRP A 160 -2.41 1.23 16.93
N GLU A 161 -1.43 1.89 17.56
CA GLU A 161 -1.55 3.29 17.98
C GLU A 161 -1.58 4.25 16.78
N ARG A 162 -1.10 3.77 15.63
CA ARG A 162 -0.91 4.56 14.41
C ARG A 162 -1.98 4.35 13.34
N LEU A 163 -2.93 3.45 13.58
CA LEU A 163 -4.13 3.35 12.78
C LEU A 163 -4.88 4.69 12.76
N ASP A 164 -5.79 4.84 11.78
CA ASP A 164 -6.64 6.02 11.60
C ASP A 164 -5.87 7.26 11.11
N HIS A 165 -4.74 7.08 10.43
CA HIS A 165 -4.00 8.13 9.75
C HIS A 165 -3.59 9.30 10.66
N ARG A 166 -3.25 9.00 11.92
CA ARG A 166 -3.14 10.01 12.99
C ARG A 166 -1.82 10.78 13.01
N ASP A 167 -0.72 10.13 12.61
CA ASP A 167 0.62 10.74 12.67
C ASP A 167 1.54 10.23 11.56
N GLN A 168 2.00 11.15 10.72
CA GLN A 168 3.00 10.92 9.67
C GLN A 168 2.65 9.77 8.69
N SER A 169 1.38 9.65 8.29
CA SER A 169 0.97 8.83 7.14
C SER A 169 1.55 7.40 7.10
N PRO A 170 1.39 6.59 8.17
CA PRO A 170 2.01 5.28 8.25
C PRO A 170 1.51 4.34 7.15
N GLU A 171 0.22 4.40 6.83
CA GLU A 171 -0.43 3.44 5.93
C GLU A 171 0.18 3.50 4.54
N GLU A 172 0.18 4.67 3.90
CA GLU A 172 0.75 4.83 2.57
C GLU A 172 2.28 4.75 2.56
N HIS A 173 2.96 5.07 3.66
CA HIS A 173 4.43 4.94 3.77
C HIS A 173 4.85 3.48 3.70
N GLU A 174 4.26 2.63 4.56
CA GLU A 174 4.57 1.20 4.56
C GLU A 174 4.08 0.52 3.28
N MET A 175 2.94 0.96 2.74
CA MET A 175 2.50 0.49 1.43
C MET A 175 3.49 0.90 0.33
N GLY A 176 4.12 2.07 0.41
CA GLY A 176 5.20 2.47 -0.49
C GLY A 176 6.37 1.48 -0.50
N HIS A 177 6.79 1.01 0.69
CA HIS A 177 7.79 -0.05 0.81
C HIS A 177 7.32 -1.40 0.24
N ALA A 178 6.06 -1.75 0.45
CA ALA A 178 5.44 -2.94 -0.15
C ALA A 178 5.45 -2.90 -1.69
N PHE A 179 5.40 -1.70 -2.27
CA PHE A 179 5.53 -1.45 -3.70
C PHE A 179 6.97 -1.13 -4.16
N GLY A 180 7.96 -1.38 -3.31
CA GLY A 180 9.38 -1.36 -3.69
C GLY A 180 10.07 0.00 -3.57
N LEU A 181 9.47 0.97 -2.89
CA LEU A 181 10.11 2.25 -2.59
C LEU A 181 11.07 2.13 -1.40
N GLY A 182 12.11 2.95 -1.41
CA GLY A 182 13.00 3.18 -0.26
C GLY A 182 12.69 4.52 0.42
N HIS A 183 13.34 4.77 1.56
CA HIS A 183 13.25 6.05 2.24
C HIS A 183 13.83 7.20 1.41
N GLU A 184 13.23 8.37 1.56
CA GLU A 184 13.79 9.65 1.10
C GLU A 184 14.16 10.52 2.29
N CYS A 185 15.23 11.30 2.16
CA CYS A 185 15.66 12.21 3.21
C CYS A 185 14.95 13.55 3.09
N ALA A 186 14.46 14.08 4.21
CA ALA A 186 13.93 15.45 4.31
C ALA A 186 14.73 16.26 5.36
N PRO A 187 15.93 16.77 5.00
CA PRO A 187 16.76 17.54 5.92
C PRO A 187 16.04 18.79 6.45
N GLY A 188 16.13 19.03 7.75
CA GLY A 188 15.50 20.15 8.45
C GLY A 188 13.98 20.01 8.66
N ALA A 189 13.35 18.94 8.18
CA ALA A 189 11.93 18.73 8.36
C ALA A 189 11.57 18.57 9.85
N LYS A 190 10.58 19.35 10.30
CA LYS A 190 9.96 19.23 11.63
C LYS A 190 8.63 18.48 11.50
N ARG A 191 8.03 18.03 12.61
CA ARG A 191 6.79 17.23 12.58
C ARG A 191 5.65 17.87 11.77
N GLY A 192 5.56 19.20 11.77
CA GLY A 192 4.57 19.95 10.98
C GLY A 192 5.01 20.35 9.57
N THR A 193 6.18 19.92 9.08
CA THR A 193 6.65 20.25 7.73
C THR A 193 6.03 19.27 6.72
N SER A 194 5.40 19.78 5.65
CA SER A 194 4.98 18.92 4.54
C SER A 194 6.17 18.26 3.87
N THR A 195 6.06 16.96 3.62
CA THR A 195 7.13 16.13 3.07
C THR A 195 6.56 15.05 2.16
N ASN A 196 7.42 14.48 1.32
CA ASN A 196 7.09 13.30 0.52
C ASN A 196 6.64 12.13 1.43
N ILE A 197 5.73 11.28 0.94
CA ILE A 197 5.22 10.12 1.69
C ILE A 197 6.38 9.26 2.22
N MET A 198 7.43 9.04 1.43
CA MET A 198 8.58 8.20 1.80
C MET A 198 9.63 8.90 2.66
N ALA A 199 9.38 10.12 3.14
CA ALA A 199 10.32 10.84 3.99
C ALA A 199 10.61 10.06 5.28
N SER A 200 11.88 9.98 5.70
CA SER A 200 12.28 9.26 6.92
C SER A 200 13.22 10.06 7.81
N ALA A 201 13.13 9.81 9.11
CA ALA A 201 14.02 10.37 10.13
C ALA A 201 15.36 9.64 10.18
N GLU A 202 15.47 8.43 9.59
CA GLU A 202 16.70 7.62 9.55
C GLU A 202 17.88 8.32 8.91
N CYS A 203 17.62 9.32 8.06
CA CYS A 203 18.65 10.17 7.49
C CYS A 203 19.35 11.09 8.52
N GLY A 204 18.95 11.07 9.80
CA GLY A 204 19.57 11.80 10.91
C GLY A 204 19.45 13.32 10.83
N ARG A 205 18.55 13.83 9.98
CA ARG A 205 18.48 15.26 9.63
C ARG A 205 17.10 15.88 9.84
N GLY A 206 16.16 15.22 10.49
CA GLY A 206 14.81 15.77 10.71
C GLY A 206 13.86 14.72 11.31
N SER A 207 12.59 15.08 11.45
CA SER A 207 11.56 14.22 12.04
C SER A 207 10.70 13.49 11.00
N ALA A 208 11.14 13.34 9.75
CA ALA A 208 10.35 12.86 8.59
C ALA A 208 9.21 13.77 8.11
N GLY A 209 8.72 14.72 8.91
CA GLY A 209 7.63 15.63 8.53
C GLY A 209 6.25 14.98 8.56
N ARG A 210 5.27 15.60 7.89
CA ARG A 210 3.88 15.13 7.82
C ARG A 210 3.65 14.00 6.84
N ARG A 211 4.53 13.84 5.83
CA ARG A 211 4.41 12.83 4.75
C ARG A 211 3.12 12.96 3.92
N ASP A 212 2.68 14.20 3.69
CA ASP A 212 1.36 14.54 3.15
C ASP A 212 1.37 15.01 1.67
N ILE A 213 2.53 15.09 1.02
CA ILE A 213 2.63 15.64 -0.34
C ILE A 213 2.09 14.67 -1.40
N GLY A 214 2.31 13.37 -1.25
CA GLY A 214 2.08 12.36 -2.29
C GLY A 214 3.38 11.74 -2.82
N PHE A 215 3.25 10.82 -3.77
CA PHE A 215 4.39 10.17 -4.44
C PHE A 215 4.88 10.96 -5.65
N SER A 216 6.19 11.14 -5.74
CA SER A 216 6.83 11.81 -6.88
C SER A 216 6.62 11.04 -8.19
N PRO A 217 6.79 11.67 -9.36
CA PRO A 217 6.66 10.98 -10.64
C PRO A 217 7.58 9.74 -10.78
N ALA A 218 8.76 9.74 -10.14
CA ALA A 218 9.66 8.59 -10.16
C ALA A 218 9.17 7.44 -9.26
N GLN A 219 8.65 7.77 -8.09
CA GLN A 219 8.02 6.80 -7.17
C GLN A 219 6.77 6.19 -7.80
N ALA A 220 5.91 7.01 -8.42
CA ALA A 220 4.71 6.58 -9.13
C ALA A 220 5.03 5.54 -10.22
N ARG A 221 6.05 5.78 -11.05
CA ARG A 221 6.50 4.80 -12.05
C ARG A 221 6.95 3.47 -11.43
N THR A 222 7.67 3.55 -10.32
CA THR A 222 8.14 2.36 -9.59
C THR A 222 6.97 1.57 -9.01
N ILE A 223 6.02 2.26 -8.37
CA ILE A 223 4.78 1.67 -7.85
C ILE A 223 4.02 0.96 -8.97
N LEU A 224 3.76 1.61 -10.10
CA LEU A 224 3.01 1.03 -11.21
C LEU A 224 3.74 -0.15 -11.86
N ASP A 225 5.07 -0.12 -11.94
CA ASP A 225 5.84 -1.26 -12.42
C ASP A 225 5.71 -2.49 -11.51
N TYR A 226 5.87 -2.29 -10.20
CA TYR A 226 5.72 -3.39 -9.24
C TYR A 226 4.26 -3.81 -9.06
N ALA A 227 3.29 -2.92 -9.24
CA ALA A 227 1.88 -3.26 -9.19
C ALA A 227 1.54 -4.40 -10.16
N ARG A 228 2.04 -4.32 -11.40
CA ARG A 228 1.85 -5.39 -12.39
C ARG A 228 2.46 -6.71 -11.92
N LYS A 229 3.69 -6.68 -11.42
CA LYS A 229 4.41 -7.86 -10.91
C LYS A 229 3.74 -8.49 -9.69
N ILE A 230 3.19 -7.67 -8.79
CA ILE A 230 2.45 -8.12 -7.61
C ILE A 230 1.13 -8.76 -8.06
N GLN A 231 0.36 -8.13 -8.95
CA GLN A 231 -0.88 -8.72 -9.45
C GLN A 231 -0.65 -10.08 -10.11
N GLU A 232 0.40 -10.19 -10.94
CA GLU A 232 0.77 -11.47 -11.55
C GLU A 232 1.17 -12.51 -10.51
N ARG A 233 1.87 -12.11 -9.44
CA ARG A 233 2.27 -13.02 -8.37
C ARG A 233 1.08 -13.52 -7.58
N LEU A 234 0.23 -12.61 -7.09
CA LEU A 234 -0.93 -12.94 -6.25
C LEU A 234 -1.99 -13.78 -6.98
N ARG A 235 -2.11 -13.66 -8.31
CA ARG A 235 -3.02 -14.50 -9.13
C ARG A 235 -2.56 -15.94 -9.31
N ARG A 236 -1.28 -16.23 -9.07
CA ARG A 236 -0.68 -17.56 -9.31
C ARG A 236 -0.54 -18.39 -8.04
N GLU A 237 -0.86 -17.83 -6.88
CA GLU A 237 -0.92 -18.57 -5.61
C GLU A 237 -2.32 -19.13 -5.37
#